data_AF-A0A9X3E8R2-F1
#
_entry.id   AF-A0A9X3E8R2-F1
#
_cell.length_a   1.000
_cell.length_b   1.000
_cell.length_c   1.000
_cell.angle_alpha   90.00
_cell.angle_beta   90.00
_cell.angle_gamma   90.00
#
_symmetry.space_group_name_H-M   'P 1'
#
loop_
_entity.id
_entity.type
_entity.pdbx_description
1 polymer ?
#
loop_
_entity_poly.entity_id
_entity_poly.type
_entity_poly.pdbx_seq_one_letter_code
_entity_poly.pdbx_strand_id
1 'polypeptide(L)'
;MITTRFSKISATVAGLVAAIFVGVANVSADNKTEYNVPISTIHPTQAAVGKAQIASKISTYVENGALTKDYYNDFNDDNGYTNGLYSLNGVSQTDKTTYRTNSIQSVIPDAKLTNDSTAKVPVIKGPGGTLYATDGHHGSTTYEFIKQQYNLGFDTINVEVIADYSSLSMADFYKKLIDNNQVLPMAFNVKTGEYQSFSLDRLPTHMYANEFVNDPFRSLAYFWRKSAIDKDNVTANFAEFYLGMFLTSTGEFKGLSFESQDDYLTAFNKGNAILQKLINGDTTYTALFNKVLTIPYGVTPSMLGIQSTFDDTKIAAQRQKLTDALAFLTNTPALATSNTTLFDLNTEQLTKQVATFKSLSASDYTKDSYQKVNDLITKANELISNNGSQTDLDSLTSQIEQALRNLVKVPTTEILDTTQFEQQVTRFNKLTATQYD
;
A
#
# COMPACT_ATOMS: atom_id res chain seq x y z
N MET A 1 73.51 22.34 -48.88
CA MET A 1 72.15 22.02 -49.37
C MET A 1 71.28 21.87 -48.11
N ILE A 2 70.27 22.70 -47.77
CA ILE A 2 69.13 23.23 -48.58
C ILE A 2 68.35 22.04 -49.16
N THR A 3 67.08 21.73 -48.87
CA THR A 3 66.04 22.21 -47.90
C THR A 3 65.33 20.98 -47.27
N THR A 4 64.28 20.99 -46.41
CA THR A 4 63.29 22.01 -45.97
C THR A 4 62.82 21.72 -44.51
N ARG A 5 61.69 22.31 -44.06
CA ARG A 5 60.89 21.92 -42.88
C ARG A 5 59.45 21.59 -43.34
N PHE A 6 58.64 20.88 -42.54
CA PHE A 6 57.43 21.41 -41.87
C PHE A 6 56.48 20.32 -41.30
N SER A 7 56.30 20.31 -39.96
CA SER A 7 55.02 20.23 -39.20
C SER A 7 54.12 18.96 -39.32
N LYS A 8 53.34 18.50 -38.33
CA LYS A 8 52.72 19.07 -37.09
C LYS A 8 52.70 17.99 -35.95
N ILE A 9 52.86 18.32 -34.65
CA ILE A 9 51.83 18.54 -33.59
C ILE A 9 50.89 17.31 -33.42
N SER A 10 50.60 16.73 -32.23
CA SER A 10 50.71 17.19 -30.84
C SER A 10 51.05 16.07 -29.83
N ALA A 11 51.39 16.43 -28.59
CA ALA A 11 51.55 15.51 -27.46
C ALA A 11 50.36 15.59 -26.48
N THR A 12 50.10 14.52 -25.71
CA THR A 12 49.58 14.62 -24.34
C THR A 12 50.02 13.41 -23.51
N VAL A 13 50.48 13.65 -22.29
CA VAL A 13 50.85 12.63 -21.29
C VAL A 13 49.69 12.45 -20.32
N ALA A 14 49.38 11.22 -19.92
CA ALA A 14 48.48 10.91 -18.81
C ALA A 14 49.18 10.00 -17.80
N GLY A 15 49.29 10.47 -16.56
CA GLY A 15 49.96 9.75 -15.47
C GLY A 15 49.04 8.76 -14.75
N LEU A 16 49.63 7.72 -14.15
CA LEU A 16 48.94 6.77 -13.28
C LEU A 16 48.41 7.47 -12.01
N VAL A 17 47.13 7.24 -11.69
CA VAL A 17 46.57 7.43 -10.35
C VAL A 17 46.11 6.07 -9.85
N ALA A 18 46.73 5.57 -8.79
CA ALA A 18 46.34 4.32 -8.14
C ALA A 18 45.13 4.57 -7.24
N ALA A 19 43.94 4.19 -7.70
CA ALA A 19 42.74 4.19 -6.88
C ALA A 19 42.70 2.92 -6.02
N ILE A 20 42.74 3.09 -4.69
CA ILE A 20 42.44 2.01 -3.74
C ILE A 20 40.93 1.78 -3.80
N PHE A 21 40.51 0.77 -4.57
CA PHE A 21 39.15 0.26 -4.48
C PHE A 21 38.98 -0.47 -3.15
N VAL A 22 38.38 0.19 -2.17
CA VAL A 22 37.69 -0.51 -1.09
C VAL A 22 36.55 -1.26 -1.77
N GLY A 23 36.69 -2.57 -1.88
CA GLY A 23 35.68 -3.42 -2.49
C GLY A 23 34.38 -3.28 -1.71
N VAL A 24 33.38 -2.65 -2.33
CA VAL A 24 31.99 -2.82 -1.89
C VAL A 24 31.72 -4.31 -2.03
N ALA A 25 31.53 -4.99 -0.89
CA ALA A 25 31.16 -6.38 -0.93
C ALA A 25 29.83 -6.48 -1.69
N ASN A 26 29.85 -7.17 -2.83
CA ASN A 26 28.62 -7.68 -3.42
C ASN A 26 28.05 -8.65 -2.39
N VAL A 27 27.09 -8.17 -1.59
CA VAL A 27 26.32 -9.01 -0.70
C VAL A 27 25.46 -9.88 -1.61
N SER A 28 25.93 -11.10 -1.88
CA SER A 28 25.06 -12.11 -2.46
C SER A 28 23.89 -12.31 -1.50
N ALA A 29 22.68 -12.20 -2.02
CA ALA A 29 21.52 -12.70 -1.31
C ALA A 29 21.67 -14.23 -1.21
N ASP A 30 22.25 -14.71 -0.12
CA ASP A 30 21.97 -16.06 0.35
C ASP A 30 20.45 -16.11 0.59
N ASN A 31 19.77 -17.05 -0.08
CA ASN A 31 18.33 -17.26 0.09
C ASN A 31 18.03 -17.68 1.54
N LYS A 32 17.77 -16.68 2.40
CA LYS A 32 17.38 -16.89 3.80
C LYS A 32 15.88 -17.11 3.85
N THR A 33 15.47 -18.33 3.55
CA THR A 33 14.12 -18.79 3.89
C THR A 33 13.95 -18.75 5.40
N GLU A 34 12.94 -18.03 5.88
CA GLU A 34 12.50 -18.10 7.27
C GLU A 34 11.30 -19.05 7.35
N TYR A 35 11.40 -20.05 8.22
CA TYR A 35 10.48 -21.18 8.28
C TYR A 35 9.43 -20.97 9.38
N ASN A 36 8.20 -21.41 9.12
CA ASN A 36 7.05 -21.31 10.04
C ASN A 36 6.80 -19.89 10.61
N VAL A 37 7.00 -18.85 9.81
CA VAL A 37 6.63 -17.48 10.20
C VAL A 37 5.12 -17.44 10.41
N PRO A 38 4.61 -17.02 11.59
CA PRO A 38 3.18 -16.87 11.80
C PRO A 38 2.61 -15.85 10.81
N ILE A 39 1.60 -16.23 10.04
CA ILE A 39 1.05 -15.40 8.96
C ILE A 39 0.47 -14.10 9.53
N SER A 40 -0.14 -14.18 10.71
CA SER A 40 -0.50 -13.05 11.58
C SER A 40 0.63 -12.06 11.92
N THR A 41 1.92 -12.40 11.78
CA THR A 41 3.05 -11.46 12.02
C THR A 41 3.57 -10.79 10.75
N ILE A 42 3.01 -11.12 9.59
CA ILE A 42 3.45 -10.60 8.29
C ILE A 42 2.64 -9.36 7.91
N HIS A 43 3.33 -8.23 7.73
CA HIS A 43 2.73 -6.97 7.30
C HIS A 43 2.59 -6.92 5.76
N PRO A 44 1.42 -6.62 5.19
CA PRO A 44 1.26 -6.40 3.75
C PRO A 44 1.92 -5.11 3.20
N THR A 45 2.48 -5.16 1.98
CA THR A 45 2.83 -3.94 1.18
C THR A 45 1.76 -3.57 0.14
N GLN A 46 0.53 -4.05 0.30
CA GLN A 46 -0.64 -3.60 -0.46
C GLN A 46 -1.85 -3.48 0.49
N ALA A 47 -2.74 -2.51 0.25
CA ALA A 47 -3.89 -2.27 1.12
C ALA A 47 -5.20 -2.96 0.68
N ALA A 48 -5.17 -3.70 -0.43
CA ALA A 48 -6.36 -4.32 -1.02
C ALA A 48 -6.11 -5.77 -1.44
N VAL A 49 -7.17 -6.57 -1.52
CA VAL A 49 -7.17 -7.91 -2.15
C VAL A 49 -8.47 -8.12 -2.93
N GLY A 50 -8.43 -9.06 -3.88
CA GLY A 50 -9.61 -9.47 -4.62
C GLY A 50 -10.40 -10.54 -3.85
N LYS A 51 -11.46 -10.16 -3.16
CA LYS A 51 -12.17 -11.09 -2.27
C LYS A 51 -12.94 -12.18 -3.01
N ALA A 52 -13.41 -11.94 -4.23
CA ALA A 52 -13.98 -13.00 -5.05
C ALA A 52 -12.91 -14.00 -5.54
N GLN A 53 -11.64 -13.58 -5.70
CA GLN A 53 -10.54 -14.53 -5.94
C GLN A 53 -10.29 -15.41 -4.70
N ILE A 54 -10.29 -14.83 -3.49
CA ILE A 54 -10.13 -15.58 -2.24
C ILE A 54 -11.31 -16.55 -2.03
N ALA A 55 -12.55 -16.10 -2.23
CA ALA A 55 -13.74 -16.94 -2.19
C ALA A 55 -13.65 -18.12 -3.17
N SER A 56 -13.21 -17.87 -4.41
CA SER A 56 -12.98 -18.91 -5.43
C SER A 56 -11.91 -19.94 -5.03
N LYS A 57 -11.01 -19.61 -4.11
CA LYS A 57 -9.99 -20.54 -3.59
C LYS A 57 -10.54 -21.32 -2.40
N ILE A 58 -11.20 -20.66 -1.46
CA ILE A 58 -11.78 -21.32 -0.28
C ILE A 58 -12.80 -22.38 -0.71
N SER A 59 -13.65 -22.07 -1.71
CA SER A 59 -14.65 -23.01 -2.23
C SER A 59 -14.05 -24.27 -2.89
N THR A 60 -12.78 -24.26 -3.28
CA THR A 60 -12.06 -25.46 -3.76
C THR A 60 -11.13 -26.06 -2.70
N TYR A 61 -10.80 -25.32 -1.64
CA TYR A 61 -9.89 -25.75 -0.57
C TYR A 61 -10.60 -26.45 0.59
N VAL A 62 -11.88 -26.14 0.84
CA VAL A 62 -12.67 -26.72 1.93
C VAL A 62 -13.90 -27.44 1.36
N GLU A 63 -13.95 -28.75 1.51
CA GLU A 63 -15.06 -29.59 1.06
C GLU A 63 -15.46 -30.57 2.17
N ASN A 64 -16.76 -30.70 2.44
CA ASN A 64 -17.30 -31.65 3.45
C ASN A 64 -16.63 -31.57 4.84
N GLY A 65 -16.21 -30.36 5.25
CA GLY A 65 -15.54 -30.13 6.54
C GLY A 65 -14.06 -30.54 6.59
N ALA A 66 -13.43 -30.81 5.44
CA ALA A 66 -12.03 -31.19 5.33
C ALA A 66 -11.29 -30.33 4.29
N LEU A 67 -9.96 -30.29 4.41
CA LEU A 67 -9.09 -29.68 3.39
C LEU A 67 -8.94 -30.60 2.19
N THR A 68 -9.07 -30.03 0.99
CA THR A 68 -8.90 -30.75 -0.28
C THR A 68 -7.43 -30.83 -0.70
N LYS A 69 -7.19 -31.62 -1.76
CA LYS A 69 -5.93 -31.68 -2.50
C LYS A 69 -5.46 -30.30 -3.01
N ASP A 70 -6.38 -29.42 -3.39
CA ASP A 70 -6.03 -28.10 -3.94
C ASP A 70 -5.49 -27.15 -2.87
N TYR A 71 -5.95 -27.26 -1.61
CA TYR A 71 -5.33 -26.54 -0.50
C TYR A 71 -3.86 -26.92 -0.34
N TYR A 72 -3.58 -28.22 -0.24
CA TYR A 72 -2.21 -28.71 -0.03
C TYR A 72 -1.32 -28.43 -1.24
N ASN A 73 -1.85 -28.53 -2.47
CA ASN A 73 -1.12 -28.20 -3.69
C ASN A 73 -0.53 -26.79 -3.68
N ASP A 74 -1.34 -25.80 -3.30
CA ASP A 74 -0.96 -24.40 -3.38
C ASP A 74 -0.22 -23.96 -2.11
N PHE A 75 -0.63 -24.44 -0.93
CA PHE A 75 0.12 -24.19 0.31
C PHE A 75 1.54 -24.77 0.24
N ASN A 76 1.70 -25.99 -0.29
CA ASN A 76 3.02 -26.60 -0.47
C ASN A 76 3.85 -25.83 -1.51
N ASP A 77 3.23 -25.40 -2.62
CA ASP A 77 3.91 -24.59 -3.63
C ASP A 77 4.36 -23.24 -3.06
N ASP A 78 3.54 -22.55 -2.27
CA ASP A 78 3.84 -21.26 -1.62
C ASP A 78 4.98 -21.39 -0.59
N ASN A 79 5.02 -22.49 0.15
CA ASN A 79 6.08 -22.79 1.12
C ASN A 79 7.41 -23.26 0.48
N GLY A 80 7.46 -23.41 -0.85
CA GLY A 80 8.64 -23.88 -1.59
C GLY A 80 8.71 -25.41 -1.76
N TYR A 81 7.78 -26.19 -1.20
CA TYR A 81 7.74 -27.65 -1.32
C TYR A 81 7.22 -28.12 -2.71
N THR A 82 7.88 -27.66 -3.76
CA THR A 82 7.60 -27.96 -5.18
C THR A 82 8.19 -29.31 -5.57
N ASN A 83 7.42 -30.15 -6.29
CA ASN A 83 7.83 -31.49 -6.74
C ASN A 83 9.28 -31.55 -7.25
N GLY A 84 10.09 -32.45 -6.69
CA GLY A 84 11.50 -32.66 -7.00
C GLY A 84 12.48 -31.79 -6.21
N LEU A 85 12.03 -30.64 -5.70
CA LEU A 85 12.88 -29.57 -5.13
C LEU A 85 12.81 -29.50 -3.58
N TYR A 86 12.25 -30.52 -2.94
CA TYR A 86 12.34 -30.75 -1.49
C TYR A 86 12.59 -32.22 -1.21
N SER A 87 13.15 -32.49 -0.02
CA SER A 87 13.40 -33.86 0.43
C SER A 87 12.83 -34.10 1.83
N LEU A 88 12.38 -35.33 2.06
CA LEU A 88 11.97 -35.85 3.37
C LEU A 88 12.92 -37.01 3.70
N ASN A 89 13.60 -36.93 4.85
CA ASN A 89 14.59 -37.93 5.29
C ASN A 89 15.66 -38.26 4.22
N GLY A 90 16.08 -37.26 3.43
CA GLY A 90 17.06 -37.40 2.35
C GLY A 90 16.51 -37.95 1.03
N VAL A 91 15.20 -38.19 0.90
CA VAL A 91 14.55 -38.68 -0.33
C VAL A 91 13.77 -37.54 -0.99
N SER A 92 14.06 -37.23 -2.27
CA SER A 92 13.32 -36.24 -3.06
C SER A 92 11.88 -36.68 -3.33
N GLN A 93 10.95 -35.73 -3.35
CA GLN A 93 9.51 -35.99 -3.34
C GLN A 93 8.81 -35.58 -4.64
N THR A 94 7.96 -36.46 -5.17
CA THR A 94 7.31 -36.28 -6.48
C THR A 94 5.79 -36.06 -6.43
N ASP A 95 5.15 -36.20 -5.27
CA ASP A 95 3.70 -35.99 -5.09
C ASP A 95 3.41 -34.94 -4.00
N LYS A 96 3.26 -33.67 -4.40
CA LYS A 96 2.83 -32.58 -3.49
C LYS A 96 1.42 -32.75 -2.89
N THR A 97 0.67 -33.77 -3.30
CA THR A 97 -0.78 -33.88 -3.07
C THR A 97 -1.12 -34.77 -1.87
N THR A 98 -0.16 -35.58 -1.41
CA THR A 98 -0.29 -36.46 -0.23
C THR A 98 0.04 -35.74 1.08
N TYR A 99 0.82 -34.65 1.02
CA TYR A 99 1.43 -34.05 2.21
C TYR A 99 0.53 -33.00 2.87
N ARG A 100 -0.04 -33.39 4.02
CA ARG A 100 -0.67 -32.47 4.96
C ARG A 100 0.42 -31.65 5.64
N THR A 101 0.53 -30.36 5.35
CA THR A 101 1.81 -29.64 5.55
C THR A 101 2.22 -29.44 7.01
N ASN A 102 1.31 -29.53 7.98
CA ASN A 102 1.66 -29.71 9.39
C ASN A 102 2.57 -30.93 9.63
N SER A 103 2.39 -32.04 8.89
CA SER A 103 3.23 -33.23 9.02
C SER A 103 4.63 -33.07 8.41
N ILE A 104 4.98 -31.91 7.84
CA ILE A 104 6.33 -31.69 7.33
C ILE A 104 7.27 -31.30 8.47
N GLN A 105 7.15 -30.15 9.15
CA GLN A 105 8.11 -29.80 10.22
C GLN A 105 7.69 -30.19 11.65
N SER A 106 6.39 -30.36 11.96
CA SER A 106 5.98 -30.86 13.30
C SER A 106 6.17 -32.38 13.46
N VAL A 107 6.47 -33.10 12.37
CA VAL A 107 6.74 -34.55 12.36
C VAL A 107 8.12 -34.88 11.75
N ILE A 108 8.70 -34.00 10.93
CA ILE A 108 10.05 -34.15 10.36
C ILE A 108 10.82 -32.80 10.44
N PRO A 109 11.48 -32.50 11.58
CA PRO A 109 12.34 -31.31 11.71
C PRO A 109 13.45 -31.19 10.66
N ASP A 110 13.80 -32.30 9.99
CA ASP A 110 14.81 -32.38 8.93
C ASP A 110 14.29 -32.11 7.51
N ALA A 111 13.01 -31.78 7.34
CA ALA A 111 12.46 -31.42 6.03
C ALA A 111 13.03 -30.09 5.54
N LYS A 112 13.82 -30.15 4.46
CA LYS A 112 14.58 -29.02 3.90
C LYS A 112 14.21 -28.80 2.44
N LEU A 113 14.07 -27.52 2.08
CA LEU A 113 14.14 -27.08 0.69
C LEU A 113 15.54 -27.43 0.15
N THR A 114 15.63 -27.85 -1.12
CA THR A 114 16.92 -27.90 -1.80
C THR A 114 17.34 -26.49 -2.21
N ASN A 115 18.60 -26.29 -2.59
CA ASN A 115 19.08 -24.98 -3.06
C ASN A 115 18.34 -24.48 -4.32
N ASP A 116 17.70 -25.39 -5.05
CA ASP A 116 16.89 -25.11 -6.24
C ASP A 116 15.43 -24.74 -5.90
N SER A 117 15.08 -24.68 -4.61
CA SER A 117 13.77 -24.28 -4.11
C SER A 117 13.86 -23.04 -3.22
N THR A 118 12.88 -22.14 -3.37
CA THR A 118 12.61 -21.03 -2.45
C THR A 118 11.13 -21.00 -2.08
N ALA A 119 10.82 -20.44 -0.92
CA ALA A 119 9.46 -20.07 -0.58
C ALA A 119 8.98 -18.92 -1.50
N LYS A 120 7.70 -18.93 -1.89
CA LYS A 120 7.14 -17.99 -2.88
C LYS A 120 6.42 -16.81 -2.25
N VAL A 121 6.59 -16.60 -0.94
CA VAL A 121 6.15 -15.40 -0.22
C VAL A 121 7.37 -14.53 0.05
N PRO A 122 7.74 -13.61 -0.88
CA PRO A 122 8.87 -12.72 -0.70
C PRO A 122 8.55 -11.65 0.36
N VAL A 123 9.47 -11.48 1.30
CA VAL A 123 9.37 -10.52 2.41
C VAL A 123 10.61 -9.64 2.52
N ILE A 124 10.42 -8.44 3.05
CA ILE A 124 11.47 -7.48 3.39
C ILE A 124 11.49 -7.32 4.90
N LYS A 125 12.68 -7.38 5.51
CA LYS A 125 12.83 -6.98 6.92
C LYS A 125 12.79 -5.45 7.01
N GLY A 126 11.70 -4.92 7.54
CA GLY A 126 11.54 -3.50 7.83
C GLY A 126 12.05 -3.12 9.24
N PRO A 127 11.88 -1.86 9.64
CA PRO A 127 12.35 -1.34 10.91
C PRO A 127 11.86 -2.18 12.11
N GLY A 128 12.76 -2.45 13.06
CA GLY A 128 12.47 -3.35 14.19
C GLY A 128 12.50 -4.85 13.85
N GLY A 129 12.76 -5.23 12.60
CA GLY A 129 12.83 -6.62 12.14
C GLY A 129 11.51 -7.20 11.63
N THR A 130 10.43 -6.40 11.63
CA THR A 130 9.11 -6.77 11.11
C THR A 130 9.18 -7.21 9.64
N LEU A 131 8.47 -8.28 9.28
CA LEU A 131 8.47 -8.83 7.92
C LEU A 131 7.34 -8.21 7.08
N TYR A 132 7.70 -7.59 5.97
CA TYR A 132 6.78 -6.95 5.02
C TYR A 132 6.70 -7.76 3.73
N ALA A 133 5.58 -8.42 3.45
CA ALA A 133 5.39 -9.24 2.25
C ALA A 133 5.11 -8.39 1.02
N THR A 134 5.90 -8.61 -0.05
CA THR A 134 5.75 -7.93 -1.34
C THR A 134 4.87 -8.70 -2.34
N ASP A 135 4.63 -9.99 -2.10
CA ASP A 135 3.63 -10.81 -2.78
C ASP A 135 3.12 -11.90 -1.82
N GLY A 136 2.15 -12.72 -2.24
CA GLY A 136 1.58 -13.81 -1.46
C GLY A 136 0.38 -13.40 -0.59
N HIS A 137 -0.10 -12.16 -0.67
CA HIS A 137 -1.19 -11.67 0.19
C HIS A 137 -2.48 -12.47 0.04
N HIS A 138 -2.85 -12.84 -1.19
CA HIS A 138 -4.08 -13.63 -1.42
C HIS A 138 -3.97 -15.04 -0.86
N GLY A 139 -2.82 -15.70 -0.99
CA GLY A 139 -2.56 -17.04 -0.43
C GLY A 139 -2.59 -16.99 1.10
N SER A 140 -1.74 -16.14 1.68
CA SER A 140 -1.63 -15.91 3.12
C SER A 140 -2.98 -15.56 3.77
N THR A 141 -3.73 -14.63 3.18
CA THR A 141 -5.08 -14.25 3.66
C THR A 141 -6.08 -15.41 3.53
N THR A 142 -5.95 -16.25 2.50
CA THR A 142 -6.80 -17.45 2.34
C THR A 142 -6.51 -18.47 3.44
N TYR A 143 -5.24 -18.69 3.79
CA TYR A 143 -4.83 -19.64 4.82
C TYR A 143 -5.26 -19.19 6.22
N GLU A 144 -5.01 -17.92 6.58
CA GLU A 144 -5.52 -17.31 7.82
C GLU A 144 -7.06 -17.36 7.90
N PHE A 145 -7.76 -16.99 6.82
CA PHE A 145 -9.22 -17.04 6.83
C PHE A 145 -9.74 -18.48 7.05
N ILE A 146 -9.16 -19.48 6.39
CA ILE A 146 -9.57 -20.89 6.57
C ILE A 146 -9.31 -21.35 8.00
N LYS A 147 -8.18 -20.93 8.59
CA LYS A 147 -7.82 -21.23 9.98
C LYS A 147 -8.80 -20.61 10.97
N GLN A 148 -9.13 -19.34 10.81
CA GLN A 148 -10.03 -18.61 11.69
C GLN A 148 -11.49 -19.08 11.55
N GLN A 149 -11.96 -19.33 10.33
CA GLN A 149 -13.37 -19.64 10.04
C GLN A 149 -13.73 -21.12 10.21
N TYR A 150 -12.82 -22.05 9.94
CA TYR A 150 -13.09 -23.50 9.95
C TYR A 150 -12.22 -24.28 10.95
N ASN A 151 -11.23 -23.65 11.59
CA ASN A 151 -10.18 -24.32 12.37
C ASN A 151 -9.46 -25.44 11.59
N LEU A 152 -9.28 -25.22 10.28
CA LEU A 152 -8.55 -26.10 9.37
C LEU A 152 -7.25 -25.44 8.93
N GLY A 153 -6.27 -26.23 8.48
CA GLY A 153 -5.04 -25.72 7.90
C GLY A 153 -4.10 -25.05 8.90
N PHE A 154 -3.25 -24.17 8.37
CA PHE A 154 -2.06 -23.64 9.03
C PHE A 154 -2.07 -22.11 9.09
N ASP A 155 -1.58 -21.60 10.21
CA ASP A 155 -1.38 -20.20 10.60
C ASP A 155 0.09 -19.77 10.47
N THR A 156 0.94 -20.62 9.91
CA THR A 156 2.38 -20.37 9.68
C THR A 156 2.77 -20.66 8.24
N ILE A 157 3.74 -19.92 7.70
CA ILE A 157 4.23 -20.07 6.32
C ILE A 157 5.75 -19.89 6.25
N ASN A 158 6.40 -20.53 5.28
CA ASN A 158 7.78 -20.21 4.91
C ASN A 158 7.80 -18.92 4.07
N VAL A 159 8.78 -18.05 4.29
CA VAL A 159 8.96 -16.79 3.55
C VAL A 159 10.38 -16.66 3.02
N GLU A 160 10.55 -15.94 1.91
CA GLU A 160 11.86 -15.64 1.32
C GLU A 160 12.27 -14.21 1.68
N VAL A 161 13.34 -14.04 2.47
CA VAL A 161 13.84 -12.69 2.81
C VAL A 161 14.62 -12.11 1.62
N ILE A 162 13.95 -11.28 0.81
CA ILE A 162 14.53 -10.69 -0.42
C ILE A 162 15.32 -9.39 -0.15
N ALA A 163 15.12 -8.74 0.99
CA ALA A 163 15.90 -7.57 1.41
C ALA A 163 15.87 -7.34 2.93
N ASP A 164 16.88 -6.65 3.44
CA ASP A 164 16.94 -6.21 4.84
C ASP A 164 17.14 -4.69 4.91
N TYR A 165 16.10 -4.01 5.40
CA TYR A 165 16.02 -2.56 5.64
C TYR A 165 15.76 -2.26 7.12
N SER A 166 16.07 -3.21 8.03
CA SER A 166 15.74 -3.11 9.45
C SER A 166 16.44 -1.98 10.20
N SER A 167 17.50 -1.41 9.62
CA SER A 167 18.23 -0.25 10.13
C SER A 167 17.67 1.11 9.71
N LEU A 168 16.63 1.16 8.86
CA LEU A 168 16.04 2.43 8.39
C LEU A 168 15.06 3.02 9.42
N SER A 169 14.80 4.33 9.33
CA SER A 169 13.61 4.91 9.95
C SER A 169 12.35 4.46 9.18
N MET A 170 11.16 4.56 9.78
CA MET A 170 9.91 4.24 9.07
C MET A 170 9.70 5.11 7.82
N ALA A 171 10.11 6.38 7.87
CA ALA A 171 10.01 7.28 6.73
C ALA A 171 10.97 6.88 5.58
N ASP A 172 12.22 6.57 5.92
CA ASP A 172 13.22 6.10 4.95
C ASP A 172 12.85 4.72 4.39
N PHE A 173 12.28 3.84 5.22
CA PHE A 173 11.77 2.54 4.81
C PHE A 173 10.64 2.65 3.79
N TYR A 174 9.60 3.44 4.08
CA TYR A 174 8.50 3.68 3.14
C TYR A 174 8.99 4.32 1.83
N LYS A 175 9.91 5.30 1.91
CA LYS A 175 10.56 5.84 0.73
C LYS A 175 11.31 4.76 -0.05
N LYS A 176 12.06 3.89 0.63
CA LYS A 176 12.83 2.81 0.02
C LYS A 176 11.96 1.77 -0.67
N LEU A 177 10.80 1.42 -0.09
CA LEU A 177 9.83 0.53 -0.74
C LEU A 177 9.27 1.14 -2.03
N ILE A 178 8.93 2.44 -2.03
CA ILE A 178 8.43 3.15 -3.22
C ILE A 178 9.51 3.23 -4.30
N ASP A 179 10.71 3.70 -3.95
CA ASP A 179 11.84 3.87 -4.87
C ASP A 179 12.26 2.54 -5.55
N ASN A 180 11.99 1.39 -4.91
CA ASN A 180 12.28 0.06 -5.41
C ASN A 180 11.08 -0.66 -6.06
N ASN A 181 9.90 -0.04 -6.14
CA ASN A 181 8.65 -0.67 -6.60
C ASN A 181 8.24 -1.94 -5.81
N GLN A 182 8.43 -1.91 -4.49
CA GLN A 182 8.13 -3.00 -3.53
C GLN A 182 6.82 -2.76 -2.73
N VAL A 183 6.12 -1.67 -3.03
CA VAL A 183 4.83 -1.28 -2.44
C VAL A 183 4.03 -0.52 -3.50
N LEU A 184 2.69 -0.66 -3.50
CA LEU A 184 1.81 0.21 -4.29
C LEU A 184 1.00 1.12 -3.35
N PRO A 185 1.29 2.43 -3.27
CA PRO A 185 0.54 3.39 -2.45
C PRO A 185 -0.80 3.79 -3.09
N MET A 186 -1.47 2.86 -3.78
CA MET A 186 -2.77 3.06 -4.42
C MET A 186 -3.71 1.89 -4.15
N ALA A 187 -4.99 2.20 -3.95
CA ALA A 187 -6.05 1.21 -3.80
C ALA A 187 -7.37 1.73 -4.41
N PHE A 188 -8.28 0.82 -4.74
CA PHE A 188 -9.61 1.18 -5.22
C PHE A 188 -10.46 1.78 -4.09
N ASN A 189 -10.92 3.03 -4.24
CA ASN A 189 -11.86 3.62 -3.29
C ASN A 189 -13.31 3.32 -3.72
N VAL A 190 -13.95 2.39 -3.02
CA VAL A 190 -15.35 1.99 -3.25
C VAL A 190 -16.34 3.17 -3.19
N LYS A 191 -16.03 4.23 -2.43
CA LYS A 191 -16.91 5.42 -2.31
C LYS A 191 -16.87 6.31 -3.56
N THR A 192 -15.77 6.30 -4.31
CA THR A 192 -15.58 7.15 -5.50
C THR A 192 -15.56 6.36 -6.81
N GLY A 193 -15.41 5.03 -6.77
CA GLY A 193 -15.32 4.17 -7.94
C GLY A 193 -14.00 4.29 -8.72
N GLU A 194 -12.96 4.84 -8.09
CA GLU A 194 -11.68 5.19 -8.74
C GLU A 194 -10.50 4.80 -7.82
N TYR A 195 -9.32 4.56 -8.40
CA TYR A 195 -8.10 4.31 -7.62
C TYR A 195 -7.55 5.62 -7.05
N GLN A 196 -7.22 5.61 -5.75
CA GLN A 196 -6.71 6.77 -5.04
C GLN A 196 -5.40 6.45 -4.32
N SER A 197 -4.55 7.47 -4.18
CA SER A 197 -3.36 7.39 -3.34
C SER A 197 -3.73 7.41 -1.85
N PHE A 198 -2.92 6.71 -1.06
CA PHE A 198 -3.00 6.71 0.40
C PHE A 198 -1.58 6.66 1.00
N SER A 199 -1.44 7.14 2.24
CA SER A 199 -0.16 7.08 2.97
C SER A 199 0.13 5.67 3.52
N LEU A 200 1.39 5.23 3.43
CA LEU A 200 1.78 3.84 3.73
C LEU A 200 1.71 3.45 5.22
N ASP A 201 1.60 4.42 6.13
CA ASP A 201 1.26 4.18 7.54
C ASP A 201 -0.17 3.65 7.75
N ARG A 202 -0.96 3.54 6.66
CA ARG A 202 -2.32 3.01 6.62
C ARG A 202 -2.43 1.65 5.92
N LEU A 203 -1.31 1.05 5.57
CA LEU A 203 -1.27 -0.36 5.15
C LEU A 203 -1.85 -1.26 6.27
N PRO A 204 -2.50 -2.39 5.93
CA PRO A 204 -2.83 -3.43 6.89
C PRO A 204 -1.60 -3.82 7.72
N THR A 205 -1.85 -4.26 8.95
CA THR A 205 -0.81 -4.76 9.86
C THR A 205 -0.75 -6.28 9.92
N HIS A 206 -1.83 -6.95 9.49
CA HIS A 206 -1.94 -8.40 9.45
C HIS A 206 -2.48 -8.86 8.09
N MET A 207 -2.26 -10.13 7.76
CA MET A 207 -2.88 -10.81 6.60
C MET A 207 -4.36 -11.18 6.83
N TYR A 208 -5.12 -10.37 7.57
CA TYR A 208 -6.51 -10.64 7.89
C TYR A 208 -7.46 -10.05 6.84
N ALA A 209 -8.44 -10.85 6.40
CA ALA A 209 -9.32 -10.48 5.29
C ALA A 209 -10.09 -9.17 5.51
N ASN A 210 -10.40 -8.81 6.76
CA ASN A 210 -11.11 -7.59 7.13
C ASN A 210 -10.24 -6.32 7.13
N GLU A 211 -8.90 -6.43 7.22
CA GLU A 211 -8.00 -5.26 7.15
C GLU A 211 -7.77 -4.78 5.71
N PHE A 212 -7.99 -5.65 4.71
CA PHE A 212 -7.86 -5.28 3.31
C PHE A 212 -9.15 -4.67 2.74
N VAL A 213 -8.97 -3.70 1.83
CA VAL A 213 -10.04 -3.26 0.92
C VAL A 213 -10.41 -4.40 -0.04
N ASN A 214 -11.71 -4.60 -0.29
CA ASN A 214 -12.18 -5.44 -1.38
C ASN A 214 -12.02 -4.68 -2.71
N ASP A 215 -11.01 -5.04 -3.49
CA ASP A 215 -10.83 -4.49 -4.82
C ASP A 215 -11.53 -5.38 -5.88
N PRO A 216 -12.58 -4.87 -6.55
CA PRO A 216 -13.32 -5.64 -7.54
C PRO A 216 -12.51 -5.88 -8.80
N PHE A 217 -11.63 -4.96 -9.21
CA PHE A 217 -10.78 -5.15 -10.39
C PHE A 217 -9.63 -6.11 -10.10
N ARG A 218 -9.06 -6.06 -8.88
CA ARG A 218 -8.11 -7.08 -8.39
C ARG A 218 -8.73 -8.47 -8.37
N SER A 219 -10.03 -8.57 -8.07
CA SER A 219 -10.78 -9.82 -8.21
C SER A 219 -10.95 -10.22 -9.68
N LEU A 220 -11.49 -9.32 -10.51
CA LEU A 220 -11.84 -9.60 -11.90
C LEU A 220 -10.62 -9.96 -12.76
N ALA A 221 -9.45 -9.41 -12.49
CA ALA A 221 -8.19 -9.78 -13.12
C ALA A 221 -7.85 -11.28 -13.00
N TYR A 222 -8.28 -11.95 -11.92
CA TYR A 222 -8.15 -13.41 -11.79
C TYR A 222 -9.11 -14.18 -12.71
N PHE A 223 -10.29 -13.64 -12.97
CA PHE A 223 -11.31 -14.26 -13.83
C PHE A 223 -11.12 -13.91 -15.32
N TRP A 224 -10.49 -12.79 -15.67
CA TRP A 224 -10.04 -12.50 -17.05
C TRP A 224 -8.82 -13.32 -17.49
N ARG A 225 -8.25 -14.15 -16.60
CA ARG A 225 -7.21 -15.11 -16.97
C ARG A 225 -7.72 -16.07 -18.07
N LYS A 226 -6.84 -16.49 -18.98
CA LYS A 226 -7.11 -17.31 -20.17
C LYS A 226 -7.93 -16.64 -21.27
N SER A 227 -8.90 -15.77 -20.99
CA SER A 227 -9.60 -15.03 -22.07
C SER A 227 -8.79 -13.84 -22.57
N ALA A 228 -8.27 -13.02 -21.65
CA ALA A 228 -7.48 -11.83 -21.97
C ALA A 228 -6.10 -11.80 -21.31
N ILE A 229 -5.92 -12.47 -20.18
CA ILE A 229 -4.68 -12.42 -19.38
C ILE A 229 -4.04 -13.81 -19.30
N ASP A 230 -2.78 -13.91 -19.68
CA ASP A 230 -1.94 -15.06 -19.32
C ASP A 230 -1.17 -14.74 -18.04
N LYS A 231 -1.42 -15.54 -16.99
CA LYS A 231 -0.76 -15.36 -15.69
C LYS A 231 0.74 -15.63 -15.75
N ASP A 232 1.18 -16.50 -16.66
CA ASP A 232 2.56 -16.98 -16.73
C ASP A 232 3.48 -16.01 -17.48
N ASN A 233 2.88 -14.99 -18.11
CA ASN A 233 3.56 -13.88 -18.78
C ASN A 233 3.49 -12.55 -17.99
N VAL A 234 2.89 -12.53 -16.79
CA VAL A 234 2.86 -11.34 -15.92
C VAL A 234 4.26 -11.08 -15.36
N THR A 235 4.76 -9.86 -15.53
CA THR A 235 6.12 -9.45 -15.09
C THR A 235 6.16 -8.12 -14.35
N ALA A 236 5.07 -7.33 -14.37
CA ALA A 236 4.95 -6.16 -13.49
C ALA A 236 4.56 -6.58 -12.07
N ASN A 237 5.28 -6.06 -11.06
CA ASN A 237 4.77 -6.03 -9.69
C ASN A 237 3.41 -5.31 -9.69
N PHE A 238 2.47 -5.76 -8.86
CA PHE A 238 1.14 -5.15 -8.73
C PHE A 238 0.30 -5.09 -10.02
N ALA A 239 0.59 -5.96 -11.00
CA ALA A 239 -0.04 -5.95 -12.33
C ALA A 239 -1.57 -5.85 -12.32
N GLU A 240 -2.27 -6.60 -11.46
CA GLU A 240 -3.73 -6.57 -11.42
C GLU A 240 -4.31 -5.23 -10.91
N PHE A 241 -3.55 -4.46 -10.12
CA PHE A 241 -3.94 -3.11 -9.69
C PHE A 241 -3.73 -2.09 -10.81
N TYR A 242 -2.62 -2.16 -11.54
CA TYR A 242 -2.42 -1.34 -12.74
C TYR A 242 -3.52 -1.60 -13.78
N LEU A 243 -3.89 -2.86 -13.99
CA LEU A 243 -5.04 -3.21 -14.83
C LEU A 243 -6.34 -2.54 -14.34
N GLY A 244 -6.60 -2.56 -13.03
CA GLY A 244 -7.73 -1.85 -12.43
C GLY A 244 -7.70 -0.33 -12.64
N MET A 245 -6.53 0.29 -12.51
CA MET A 245 -6.34 1.74 -12.77
C MET A 245 -6.65 2.09 -14.22
N PHE A 246 -6.20 1.28 -15.19
CA PHE A 246 -6.56 1.45 -16.60
C PHE A 246 -8.07 1.27 -16.84
N LEU A 247 -8.67 0.20 -16.30
CA LEU A 247 -10.09 -0.11 -16.52
C LEU A 247 -11.01 0.95 -15.90
N THR A 248 -10.75 1.39 -14.66
CA THR A 248 -11.51 2.49 -14.03
C THR A 248 -11.38 3.80 -14.82
N SER A 249 -10.19 4.09 -15.36
CA SER A 249 -9.93 5.28 -16.19
C SER A 249 -10.71 5.33 -17.51
N THR A 250 -11.33 4.22 -17.96
CA THR A 250 -12.25 4.24 -19.11
C THR A 250 -13.56 4.99 -18.82
N GLY A 251 -13.94 5.10 -17.54
CA GLY A 251 -15.24 5.61 -17.13
C GLY A 251 -16.42 4.64 -17.36
N GLU A 252 -16.22 3.50 -18.03
CA GLU A 252 -17.30 2.56 -18.38
C GLU A 252 -17.88 1.82 -17.18
N PHE A 253 -17.20 1.84 -16.04
CA PHE A 253 -17.60 1.20 -14.79
C PHE A 253 -18.35 2.14 -13.83
N LYS A 254 -18.51 3.43 -14.17
CA LYS A 254 -19.23 4.39 -13.34
C LYS A 254 -20.69 3.94 -13.15
N GLY A 255 -21.16 4.00 -11.90
CA GLY A 255 -22.50 3.57 -11.49
C GLY A 255 -22.62 2.12 -11.01
N LEU A 256 -21.53 1.34 -11.02
CA LEU A 256 -21.47 0.05 -10.32
C LEU A 256 -21.01 0.29 -8.87
N SER A 257 -21.74 -0.25 -7.88
CA SER A 257 -21.33 -0.22 -6.47
C SER A 257 -20.42 -1.40 -6.10
N PHE A 258 -20.47 -2.49 -6.89
CA PHE A 258 -19.80 -3.77 -6.59
C PHE A 258 -20.26 -4.41 -5.27
N GLU A 259 -21.47 -4.09 -4.81
CA GLU A 259 -22.13 -4.75 -3.68
C GLU A 259 -22.99 -5.95 -4.13
N SER A 260 -23.24 -6.08 -5.43
CA SER A 260 -24.11 -7.11 -6.02
C SER A 260 -23.34 -8.09 -6.93
N GLN A 261 -23.83 -9.32 -7.08
CA GLN A 261 -23.29 -10.27 -8.06
C GLN A 261 -23.43 -9.73 -9.50
N ASP A 262 -24.54 -9.05 -9.81
CA ASP A 262 -24.84 -8.55 -11.15
C ASP A 262 -23.90 -7.40 -11.57
N ASP A 263 -23.43 -6.59 -10.61
CA ASP A 263 -22.42 -5.57 -10.81
C ASP A 263 -21.09 -6.20 -11.25
N TYR A 264 -20.63 -7.24 -10.53
CA TYR A 264 -19.41 -7.97 -10.88
C TYR A 264 -19.54 -8.67 -12.23
N LEU A 265 -20.67 -9.30 -12.54
CA LEU A 265 -20.90 -9.94 -13.84
C LEU A 265 -20.98 -8.91 -14.98
N THR A 266 -21.57 -7.74 -14.73
CA THR A 266 -21.59 -6.62 -15.68
C THR A 266 -20.17 -6.08 -15.92
N ALA A 267 -19.39 -5.88 -14.86
CA ALA A 267 -18.00 -5.45 -14.95
C ALA A 267 -17.13 -6.49 -15.66
N PHE A 268 -17.31 -7.79 -15.38
CA PHE A 268 -16.62 -8.88 -16.06
C PHE A 268 -16.83 -8.85 -17.58
N ASN A 269 -18.08 -8.65 -18.01
CA ASN A 269 -18.41 -8.53 -19.43
C ASN A 269 -17.81 -7.26 -20.06
N LYS A 270 -17.93 -6.10 -19.41
CA LYS A 270 -17.32 -4.84 -19.85
C LYS A 270 -15.80 -4.95 -19.99
N GLY A 271 -15.12 -5.48 -18.98
CA GLY A 271 -13.66 -5.63 -18.99
C GLY A 271 -13.17 -6.60 -20.06
N ASN A 272 -13.87 -7.72 -20.31
CA ASN A 272 -13.56 -8.60 -21.46
C ASN A 272 -13.66 -7.83 -22.79
N ALA A 273 -14.72 -7.03 -22.99
CA ALA A 273 -14.90 -6.25 -24.22
C ALA A 273 -13.84 -5.15 -24.38
N ILE A 274 -13.46 -4.45 -23.30
CA ILE A 274 -12.38 -3.45 -23.29
C ILE A 274 -11.03 -4.11 -23.61
N LEU A 275 -10.73 -5.24 -22.96
CA LEU A 275 -9.48 -5.98 -23.17
C LEU A 275 -9.40 -6.54 -24.60
N GLN A 276 -10.49 -7.07 -25.15
CA GLN A 276 -10.54 -7.52 -26.55
C GLN A 276 -10.22 -6.38 -27.52
N LYS A 277 -10.78 -5.18 -27.32
CA LYS A 277 -10.48 -4.00 -28.15
C LYS A 277 -9.01 -3.57 -28.02
N LEU A 278 -8.46 -3.55 -26.80
CA LEU A 278 -7.06 -3.22 -26.54
C LEU A 278 -6.11 -4.22 -27.23
N ILE A 279 -6.40 -5.52 -27.13
CA ILE A 279 -5.65 -6.60 -27.81
C ILE A 279 -5.70 -6.44 -29.33
N ASN A 280 -6.85 -6.03 -29.86
CA ASN A 280 -7.04 -5.75 -31.29
C ASN A 280 -6.45 -4.39 -31.74
N GLY A 281 -5.74 -3.67 -30.87
CA GLY A 281 -5.07 -2.41 -31.21
C GLY A 281 -5.99 -1.19 -31.33
N ASP A 282 -7.14 -1.16 -30.65
CA ASP A 282 -8.01 0.02 -30.61
C ASP A 282 -7.24 1.25 -30.13
N THR A 283 -7.25 2.30 -30.94
CA THR A 283 -6.43 3.50 -30.73
C THR A 283 -6.84 4.31 -29.50
N THR A 284 -8.11 4.24 -29.09
CA THR A 284 -8.64 4.96 -27.91
C THR A 284 -8.16 4.28 -26.65
N TYR A 285 -8.34 2.97 -26.52
CA TYR A 285 -7.86 2.23 -25.34
C TYR A 285 -6.34 2.16 -25.29
N THR A 286 -5.65 2.07 -26.44
CA THR A 286 -4.18 2.12 -26.49
C THR A 286 -3.65 3.47 -26.03
N ALA A 287 -4.23 4.59 -26.49
CA ALA A 287 -3.84 5.92 -26.04
C ALA A 287 -4.13 6.14 -24.55
N LEU A 288 -5.28 5.65 -24.05
CA LEU A 288 -5.62 5.70 -22.62
C LEU A 288 -4.67 4.86 -21.76
N PHE A 289 -4.38 3.63 -22.17
CA PHE A 289 -3.41 2.76 -21.49
C PHE A 289 -2.04 3.43 -21.41
N ASN A 290 -1.56 3.99 -22.52
CA ASN A 290 -0.28 4.71 -22.54
C ASN A 290 -0.28 5.92 -21.59
N LYS A 291 -1.37 6.70 -21.56
CA LYS A 291 -1.53 7.86 -20.67
C LYS A 291 -1.55 7.47 -19.18
N VAL A 292 -2.25 6.37 -18.84
CA VAL A 292 -2.50 5.97 -17.44
C VAL A 292 -1.36 5.12 -16.87
N LEU A 293 -0.73 4.27 -17.68
CA LEU A 293 0.21 3.25 -17.22
C LEU A 293 1.61 3.38 -17.82
N THR A 294 1.72 3.44 -19.15
CA THR A 294 3.05 3.38 -19.81
C THR A 294 3.88 4.64 -19.56
N ILE A 295 3.27 5.83 -19.63
CA ILE A 295 3.97 7.09 -19.37
C ILE A 295 4.31 7.26 -17.88
N PRO A 296 3.41 7.02 -16.90
CA PRO A 296 3.72 7.29 -15.49
C PRO A 296 4.52 6.18 -14.80
N TYR A 297 4.37 4.91 -15.23
CA TYR A 297 4.95 3.74 -14.54
C TYR A 297 5.83 2.85 -15.42
N GLY A 298 5.97 3.12 -16.72
CA GLY A 298 6.70 2.25 -17.65
C GLY A 298 6.00 0.92 -17.96
N VAL A 299 4.79 0.71 -17.43
CA VAL A 299 4.03 -0.54 -17.55
C VAL A 299 3.44 -0.69 -18.96
N THR A 300 3.70 -1.82 -19.61
CA THR A 300 3.15 -2.17 -20.93
C THR A 300 2.04 -3.22 -20.81
N PRO A 301 1.20 -3.43 -21.84
CA PRO A 301 0.18 -4.48 -21.82
C PRO A 301 0.76 -5.89 -21.59
N SER A 302 1.92 -6.19 -22.20
CA SER A 302 2.56 -7.50 -22.03
C SER A 302 3.09 -7.72 -20.62
N MET A 303 3.55 -6.67 -19.92
CA MET A 303 3.96 -6.78 -18.51
C MET A 303 2.79 -7.13 -17.56
N LEU A 304 1.55 -6.80 -17.97
CA LEU A 304 0.32 -7.19 -17.29
C LEU A 304 -0.20 -8.58 -17.72
N GLY A 305 0.56 -9.32 -18.54
CA GLY A 305 0.14 -10.59 -19.11
C GLY A 305 -0.99 -10.49 -20.13
N ILE A 306 -1.30 -9.30 -20.68
CA ILE A 306 -2.35 -9.16 -21.69
C ILE A 306 -1.93 -9.90 -22.96
N GLN A 307 -2.73 -10.89 -23.36
CA GLN A 307 -2.43 -11.83 -24.43
C GLN A 307 -2.38 -11.13 -25.80
N SER A 308 -1.57 -11.64 -26.74
CA SER A 308 -1.58 -11.20 -28.14
C SER A 308 -2.83 -11.59 -28.93
N THR A 309 -3.71 -12.40 -28.33
CA THR A 309 -4.96 -12.86 -28.93
C THR A 309 -5.98 -13.08 -27.83
N PHE A 310 -7.22 -12.62 -28.05
CA PHE A 310 -8.32 -12.78 -27.12
C PHE A 310 -9.04 -14.11 -27.38
N ASP A 311 -9.27 -14.90 -26.33
CA ASP A 311 -9.93 -16.21 -26.40
C ASP A 311 -11.32 -16.13 -25.73
N ASP A 312 -12.34 -15.89 -26.55
CA ASP A 312 -13.73 -15.77 -26.12
C ASP A 312 -14.32 -17.10 -25.60
N THR A 313 -13.78 -18.25 -26.05
CA THR A 313 -14.21 -19.58 -25.61
C THR A 313 -14.01 -19.79 -24.10
N LYS A 314 -13.11 -19.03 -23.47
CA LYS A 314 -12.84 -19.10 -22.02
C LYS A 314 -13.81 -18.27 -21.17
N ILE A 315 -14.54 -17.33 -21.76
CA ILE A 315 -15.45 -16.41 -21.05
C ILE A 315 -16.52 -17.18 -20.27
N ALA A 316 -17.16 -18.18 -20.87
CA ALA A 316 -18.26 -18.91 -20.23
C ALA A 316 -17.81 -19.62 -18.94
N ALA A 317 -16.69 -20.33 -18.99
CA ALA A 317 -16.15 -21.04 -17.84
C ALA A 317 -15.68 -20.08 -16.73
N GLN A 318 -15.02 -18.97 -17.09
CA GLN A 318 -14.58 -17.98 -16.12
C GLN A 318 -15.75 -17.19 -15.50
N ARG A 319 -16.80 -16.91 -16.28
CA ARG A 319 -18.03 -16.31 -15.79
C ARG A 319 -18.72 -17.20 -14.76
N GLN A 320 -18.83 -18.51 -15.03
CA GLN A 320 -19.41 -19.44 -14.06
C GLN A 320 -18.59 -19.47 -12.76
N LYS A 321 -17.27 -19.59 -12.89
CA LYS A 321 -16.35 -19.57 -11.75
C LYS A 321 -16.47 -18.29 -10.90
N LEU A 322 -16.69 -17.14 -11.55
CA LEU A 322 -16.97 -15.87 -10.87
C LEU A 322 -18.32 -15.89 -10.16
N THR A 323 -19.38 -16.38 -10.80
CA THR A 323 -20.71 -16.57 -10.18
C THR A 323 -20.61 -17.43 -8.91
N ASP A 324 -19.96 -18.59 -8.98
CA ASP A 324 -19.83 -19.52 -7.86
C ASP A 324 -19.06 -18.87 -6.69
N ALA A 325 -17.99 -18.13 -7.01
CA ALA A 325 -17.20 -17.40 -6.03
C ALA A 325 -17.96 -16.24 -5.37
N LEU A 326 -18.79 -15.51 -6.12
CA LEU A 326 -19.64 -14.44 -5.59
C LEU A 326 -20.79 -15.00 -4.73
N ALA A 327 -21.36 -16.14 -5.11
CA ALA A 327 -22.33 -16.85 -4.29
C ALA A 327 -21.72 -17.30 -2.96
N PHE A 328 -20.49 -17.83 -2.96
CA PHE A 328 -19.75 -18.15 -1.72
C PHE A 328 -19.46 -16.89 -0.89
N LEU A 329 -18.96 -15.82 -1.52
CA LEU A 329 -18.60 -14.57 -0.85
C LEU A 329 -19.82 -13.91 -0.17
N THR A 330 -20.96 -13.88 -0.86
CA THR A 330 -22.23 -13.34 -0.35
C THR A 330 -22.71 -14.08 0.90
N ASN A 331 -22.51 -15.41 0.94
CA ASN A 331 -22.86 -16.25 2.08
C ASN A 331 -21.77 -16.29 3.17
N THR A 332 -20.67 -15.53 3.01
CA THR A 332 -19.54 -15.51 3.96
C THR A 332 -19.21 -14.07 4.39
N PRO A 333 -20.02 -13.44 5.25
CA PRO A 333 -19.87 -12.02 5.61
C PRO A 333 -18.50 -11.65 6.17
N ALA A 334 -17.90 -12.52 7.00
CA ALA A 334 -16.57 -12.31 7.57
C ALA A 334 -15.45 -12.21 6.52
N LEU A 335 -15.61 -12.90 5.38
CA LEU A 335 -14.74 -12.71 4.22
C LEU A 335 -15.07 -11.39 3.53
N ALA A 336 -16.36 -11.12 3.27
CA ALA A 336 -16.84 -9.98 2.48
C ALA A 336 -16.49 -8.60 3.08
N THR A 337 -16.46 -8.44 4.41
CA THR A 337 -16.21 -7.16 5.12
C THR A 337 -14.96 -6.44 4.60
N SER A 338 -15.14 -5.39 3.79
CA SER A 338 -14.03 -4.55 3.30
C SER A 338 -13.55 -3.60 4.39
N ASN A 339 -12.25 -3.32 4.44
CA ASN A 339 -11.77 -2.08 5.04
C ASN A 339 -12.40 -0.90 4.28
N THR A 340 -13.06 0.01 4.99
CA THR A 340 -13.70 1.23 4.45
C THR A 340 -13.01 2.50 4.94
N THR A 341 -12.08 2.37 5.88
CA THR A 341 -11.34 3.44 6.56
C THR A 341 -9.93 3.65 6.00
N LEU A 342 -9.56 3.01 4.88
CA LEU A 342 -8.24 3.20 4.25
C LEU A 342 -7.99 4.65 3.77
N PHE A 343 -9.06 5.40 3.46
CA PHE A 343 -8.96 6.79 2.98
C PHE A 343 -9.37 7.82 4.06
N ASP A 344 -10.22 7.44 5.01
CA ASP A 344 -10.76 8.35 6.03
C ASP A 344 -9.74 8.60 7.17
N LEU A 345 -9.12 9.79 7.24
CA LEU A 345 -8.24 10.14 8.38
C LEU A 345 -9.07 10.41 9.64
N ASN A 346 -8.52 10.09 10.83
CA ASN A 346 -9.14 10.46 12.10
C ASN A 346 -8.95 11.97 12.35
N THR A 347 -10.05 12.71 12.21
CA THR A 347 -10.12 14.16 12.33
C THR A 347 -10.79 14.65 13.60
N GLU A 348 -11.06 13.78 14.58
CA GLU A 348 -11.82 14.13 15.79
C GLU A 348 -11.13 15.25 16.60
N GLN A 349 -9.82 15.10 16.86
CA GLN A 349 -9.06 16.09 17.62
C GLN A 349 -8.93 17.41 16.86
N LEU A 350 -8.67 17.37 15.54
CA LEU A 350 -8.66 18.57 14.69
C LEU A 350 -10.01 19.29 14.75
N THR A 351 -11.12 18.55 14.66
CA THR A 351 -12.48 19.11 14.67
C THR A 351 -12.76 19.86 15.98
N LYS A 352 -12.37 19.29 17.13
CA LYS A 352 -12.45 19.95 18.45
C LYS A 352 -11.61 21.21 18.49
N GLN A 353 -10.35 21.15 18.06
CA GLN A 353 -9.42 22.28 18.06
C GLN A 353 -9.88 23.42 17.14
N VAL A 354 -10.41 23.10 15.95
CA VAL A 354 -11.00 24.05 15.01
C VAL A 354 -12.26 24.69 15.60
N ALA A 355 -13.09 23.95 16.31
CA ALA A 355 -14.25 24.50 17.02
C ALA A 355 -13.83 25.45 18.15
N THR A 356 -12.82 25.09 18.94
CA THR A 356 -12.21 25.97 19.94
C THR A 356 -11.65 27.24 19.31
N PHE A 357 -10.89 27.13 18.21
CA PHE A 357 -10.33 28.31 17.54
C PHE A 357 -11.42 29.25 17.00
N LYS A 358 -12.48 28.69 16.40
CA LYS A 358 -13.62 29.45 15.87
C LYS A 358 -14.48 30.15 16.93
N SER A 359 -14.38 29.77 18.22
CA SER A 359 -15.08 30.46 19.30
C SER A 359 -14.31 31.65 19.86
N LEU A 360 -13.07 31.87 19.43
CA LEU A 360 -12.23 33.00 19.83
C LEU A 360 -12.49 34.22 18.94
N SER A 361 -12.48 35.42 19.54
CA SER A 361 -12.43 36.65 18.75
C SER A 361 -10.99 36.97 18.35
N ALA A 362 -10.74 37.13 17.05
CA ALA A 362 -9.42 37.50 16.53
C ALA A 362 -8.93 38.87 17.05
N SER A 363 -9.83 39.75 17.50
CA SER A 363 -9.49 41.05 18.12
C SER A 363 -8.75 40.91 19.44
N ASP A 364 -8.92 39.79 20.14
CA ASP A 364 -8.47 39.63 21.51
C ASP A 364 -7.01 39.16 21.58
N TYR A 365 -6.43 38.78 20.44
CA TYR A 365 -5.12 38.15 20.30
C TYR A 365 -4.21 38.88 19.32
N THR A 366 -2.91 38.81 19.56
CA THR A 366 -1.91 39.33 18.62
C THR A 366 -2.02 38.60 17.29
N LYS A 367 -1.91 39.38 16.19
CA LYS A 367 -2.03 38.89 14.82
C LYS A 367 -1.17 37.65 14.57
N ASP A 368 0.09 37.67 15.00
CA ASP A 368 1.05 36.59 14.76
C ASP A 368 0.67 35.30 15.50
N SER A 369 0.22 35.40 16.76
CA SER A 369 -0.20 34.22 17.53
C SER A 369 -1.49 33.59 16.97
N TYR A 370 -2.44 34.42 16.53
CA TYR A 370 -3.69 33.96 15.94
C TYR A 370 -3.47 33.36 14.54
N GLN A 371 -2.68 34.02 13.70
CA GLN A 371 -2.32 33.54 12.37
C GLN A 371 -1.59 32.18 12.43
N LYS A 372 -0.69 31.97 13.40
CA LYS A 372 0.01 30.70 13.57
C LYS A 372 -0.93 29.51 13.77
N VAL A 373 -2.03 29.68 14.52
CA VAL A 373 -3.05 28.63 14.70
C VAL A 373 -3.79 28.39 13.38
N ASN A 374 -4.19 29.47 12.69
CA ASN A 374 -4.85 29.40 11.40
C ASN A 374 -4.02 28.67 10.34
N ASP A 375 -2.72 28.96 10.24
CA ASP A 375 -1.81 28.34 9.27
C ASP A 375 -1.62 26.84 9.52
N LEU A 376 -1.58 26.41 10.80
CA LEU A 376 -1.51 24.99 11.16
C LEU A 376 -2.82 24.26 10.82
N ILE A 377 -3.98 24.89 11.04
CA ILE A 377 -5.29 24.37 10.64
C ILE A 377 -5.37 24.24 9.11
N THR A 378 -4.88 25.24 8.35
CA THR A 378 -4.82 25.17 6.88
C THR A 378 -3.99 23.95 6.42
N LYS A 379 -2.78 23.77 6.97
CA LYS A 379 -1.92 22.61 6.66
C LYS A 379 -2.59 21.27 6.99
N ALA A 380 -3.32 21.18 8.10
CA ALA A 380 -4.04 19.96 8.48
C ALA A 380 -5.18 19.66 7.48
N ASN A 381 -5.92 20.68 7.03
CA ASN A 381 -6.96 20.52 6.01
C ASN A 381 -6.37 20.13 4.64
N GLU A 382 -5.24 20.72 4.24
CA GLU A 382 -4.51 20.35 3.02
C GLU A 382 -4.02 18.89 3.07
N LEU A 383 -3.46 18.45 4.20
CA LEU A 383 -3.04 17.07 4.42
C LEU A 383 -4.22 16.09 4.26
N ILE A 384 -5.39 16.42 4.83
CA ILE A 384 -6.61 15.61 4.71
C ILE A 384 -7.08 15.56 3.24
N SER A 385 -7.12 16.69 2.55
CA SER A 385 -7.52 16.77 1.13
C SER A 385 -6.60 15.98 0.20
N ASN A 386 -5.35 15.74 0.60
CA ASN A 386 -4.35 14.99 -0.16
C ASN A 386 -4.19 13.52 0.27
N ASN A 387 -5.09 12.98 1.11
CA ASN A 387 -5.00 11.62 1.67
C ASN A 387 -3.65 11.33 2.37
N GLY A 388 -3.11 12.31 3.11
CA GLY A 388 -1.82 12.22 3.79
C GLY A 388 -1.75 11.22 4.94
N SER A 389 -0.65 11.27 5.69
CA SER A 389 -0.37 10.37 6.83
C SER A 389 -1.25 10.70 8.05
N GLN A 390 -1.66 9.67 8.79
CA GLN A 390 -2.29 9.89 10.11
C GLN A 390 -1.23 10.41 11.11
N THR A 391 0.00 9.92 11.03
CA THR A 391 1.13 10.39 11.85
C THR A 391 1.39 11.88 11.67
N ASP A 392 1.33 12.39 10.43
CA ASP A 392 1.46 13.82 10.16
C ASP A 392 0.27 14.64 10.68
N LEU A 393 -0.94 14.09 10.62
CA LEU A 393 -2.15 14.73 11.18
C LEU A 393 -2.08 14.81 12.72
N ASP A 394 -1.61 13.76 13.37
CA ASP A 394 -1.43 13.69 14.83
C ASP A 394 -0.32 14.67 15.29
N SER A 395 0.74 14.82 14.48
CA SER A 395 1.77 15.85 14.67
C SER A 395 1.22 17.27 14.50
N LEU A 396 0.42 17.53 13.46
CA LEU A 396 -0.19 18.84 13.23
C LEU A 396 -1.21 19.20 14.31
N THR A 397 -2.07 18.27 14.73
CA THR A 397 -3.02 18.50 15.83
C THR A 397 -2.31 18.75 17.16
N SER A 398 -1.21 18.05 17.44
CA SER A 398 -0.36 18.35 18.60
C SER A 398 0.23 19.79 18.56
N GLN A 399 0.65 20.24 17.38
CA GLN A 399 1.14 21.61 17.17
C GLN A 399 0.02 22.66 17.29
N ILE A 400 -1.18 22.38 16.77
CA ILE A 400 -2.36 23.25 16.91
C ILE A 400 -2.72 23.39 18.39
N GLU A 401 -2.70 22.30 19.16
CA GLU A 401 -2.98 22.34 20.59
C GLU A 401 -1.99 23.20 21.38
N GLN A 402 -0.70 23.09 21.05
CA GLN A 402 0.34 23.94 21.63
C GLN A 402 0.18 25.41 21.21
N ALA A 403 -0.17 25.68 19.96
CA ALA A 403 -0.39 27.03 19.46
C ALA A 403 -1.63 27.69 20.10
N LEU A 404 -2.72 26.94 20.30
CA LEU A 404 -3.91 27.38 21.03
C LEU A 404 -3.61 27.76 22.48
N ARG A 405 -2.84 26.93 23.20
CA ARG A 405 -2.38 27.24 24.57
C ARG A 405 -1.49 28.49 24.65
N ASN A 406 -0.72 28.75 23.59
CA ASN A 406 0.27 29.83 23.54
C ASN A 406 -0.24 31.08 22.81
N LEU A 407 -1.56 31.24 22.67
CA LEU A 407 -2.17 32.45 22.14
C LEU A 407 -1.87 33.65 23.04
N VAL A 408 -1.38 34.74 22.44
CA VAL A 408 -0.96 35.96 23.16
C VAL A 408 -2.04 36.99 23.00
N LYS A 409 -2.63 37.47 24.11
CA LYS A 409 -3.67 38.51 24.06
C LYS A 409 -3.12 39.85 23.56
N VAL A 410 -3.94 40.65 22.89
CA VAL A 410 -3.64 42.07 22.67
C VAL A 410 -3.54 42.75 24.05
N PRO A 411 -2.53 43.59 24.31
CA PRO A 411 -2.48 44.35 25.55
C PRO A 411 -3.74 45.20 25.70
N THR A 412 -4.51 44.96 26.75
CA THR A 412 -5.56 45.89 27.18
C THR A 412 -4.88 47.17 27.65
N THR A 413 -5.01 48.24 26.88
CA THR A 413 -4.71 49.58 27.37
C THR A 413 -5.70 49.90 28.49
N GLU A 414 -5.34 49.63 29.73
CA GLU A 414 -6.03 50.24 30.86
C GLU A 414 -5.87 51.75 30.70
N ILE A 415 -6.99 52.43 30.43
CA ILE A 415 -7.04 53.89 30.51
C ILE A 415 -6.89 54.18 32.00
N LEU A 416 -5.69 54.63 32.39
CA LEU A 416 -5.42 55.04 33.76
C LEU A 416 -6.43 56.14 34.13
N ASP A 417 -7.29 55.89 35.11
CA ASP A 417 -8.24 56.88 35.60
C ASP A 417 -7.47 57.99 36.35
N THR A 418 -7.12 59.04 35.62
CA THR A 418 -6.42 60.21 36.16
C THR A 418 -7.33 61.14 36.96
N THR A 419 -8.64 60.87 37.06
CA THR A 419 -9.61 61.79 37.69
C THR A 419 -9.23 62.18 39.11
N GLN A 420 -8.78 61.23 39.95
CA GLN A 420 -8.31 61.57 41.31
C GLN A 420 -7.01 62.37 41.32
N PHE A 421 -6.08 62.05 40.41
CA PHE A 421 -4.80 62.77 40.31
C PHE A 421 -5.01 64.21 39.85
N GLU A 422 -5.85 64.43 38.83
CA GLU A 422 -6.23 65.75 38.32
C GLU A 422 -6.97 66.58 39.37
N GLN A 423 -7.86 65.97 40.17
CA GLN A 423 -8.48 66.63 41.31
C GLN A 423 -7.45 67.04 42.38
N GLN A 424 -6.46 66.20 42.68
CA GLN A 424 -5.40 66.52 43.64
C GLN A 424 -4.47 67.61 43.12
N VAL A 425 -4.04 67.57 41.85
CA VAL A 425 -3.25 68.63 41.20
C VAL A 425 -4.03 69.94 41.18
N THR A 426 -5.32 69.92 40.85
CA THR A 426 -6.20 71.10 40.90
C THR A 426 -6.32 71.66 42.32
N ARG A 427 -6.37 70.80 43.35
CA ARG A 427 -6.39 71.22 44.75
C ARG A 427 -5.04 71.79 45.20
N PHE A 428 -3.93 71.21 44.76
CA PHE A 428 -2.57 71.68 45.07
C PHE A 428 -2.28 73.03 44.42
N ASN A 429 -2.60 73.21 43.14
CA ASN A 429 -2.41 74.48 42.43
C ASN A 429 -3.27 75.63 43.01
N LYS A 430 -4.33 75.32 43.75
CA LYS A 430 -5.13 76.30 44.51
C LYS A 430 -4.52 76.71 45.85
N LEU A 431 -3.46 76.05 46.32
CA LEU A 431 -2.76 76.39 47.57
C LEU A 431 -1.70 77.49 47.40
N THR A 432 -1.36 77.89 46.17
CA THR A 432 -0.39 78.94 45.88
C THR A 432 -1.02 80.15 45.18
N ALA A 433 -1.88 80.87 45.91
CA ALA A 433 -2.38 82.19 45.48
C ALA A 433 -2.83 83.13 46.62
N THR A 434 -2.77 82.72 47.89
CA THR A 434 -3.22 83.57 49.01
C THR A 434 -2.52 83.20 50.32
N GLN A 435 -2.19 84.23 51.11
CA GLN A 435 -1.60 84.17 52.47
C GLN A 435 -0.13 83.73 52.57
N TYR A 436 0.77 84.62 52.17
CA TYR A 436 1.87 85.10 53.03
C TYR A 436 2.17 86.57 52.63
N ASP A 437 1.42 87.49 53.23
CA ASP A 437 1.85 88.87 53.50
C ASP A 437 2.52 88.88 54.90
#